data_AF-A0A1I1V064-F1
#
_entry.id   AF-A0A1I1V064-F1
#
_cell.length_a   1.000
_cell.length_b   1.000
_cell.length_c   1.000
_cell.angle_alpha   90.00
_cell.angle_beta   90.00
_cell.angle_gamma   90.00
#
_symmetry.space_group_name_H-M   'P 1'
#
loop_
_entity.id
_entity.type
_entity.pdbx_description
1 polymer ?
#
loop_
_entity_poly.entity_id
_entity_poly.type
_entity_poly.pdbx_seq_one_letter_code
_entity_poly.pdbx_strand_id
1 'polypeptide(L)' 'MTEKKAYRTTELAGYFVAGQRVPSVQDGDGNRAPKVGHVLYLTEEEAKYEELQGAIEKADRPVVAAPLSPGKGASKPVEA' A
#
# COMPACT_ATOMS: atom_id res chain seq x y z
N MET A 1 -18.07 15.97 -2.52
CA MET A 1 -16.70 15.45 -2.31
C MET A 1 -16.84 13.96 -2.13
N THR A 2 -16.34 13.14 -3.06
CA THR A 2 -16.41 11.69 -2.91
C THR A 2 -15.39 11.27 -1.87
N GLU A 3 -15.85 10.73 -0.75
CA GLU A 3 -15.00 10.30 0.35
C GLU A 3 -14.10 9.14 -0.11
N LYS A 4 -12.79 9.27 0.09
CA LYS A 4 -11.83 8.23 -0.25
C LYS A 4 -11.61 7.33 0.95
N LYS A 5 -11.79 6.03 0.77
CA LYS A 5 -11.54 5.01 1.80
C LYS A 5 -10.22 4.31 1.49
N ALA A 6 -9.60 3.77 2.54
CA ALA A 6 -8.37 3.02 2.41
C ALA A 6 -8.69 1.58 1.99
N TYR A 7 -8.01 1.12 0.94
CA TYR A 7 -8.08 -0.25 0.41
C TYR A 7 -6.68 -0.83 0.33
N ARG A 8 -6.55 -2.15 0.43
CA ARG A 8 -5.29 -2.88 0.28
C ARG A 8 -5.34 -3.74 -0.96
N THR A 9 -4.26 -3.74 -1.72
CA THR A 9 -4.09 -4.64 -2.87
C THR A 9 -3.92 -6.08 -2.41
N THR A 10 -4.47 -7.02 -3.16
CA THR A 10 -4.36 -8.47 -2.92
C THR A 10 -3.36 -9.10 -3.90
N GLU A 11 -3.23 -10.43 -3.85
CA GLU A 11 -2.46 -11.23 -4.81
C GLU A 11 -3.03 -11.17 -6.24
N LEU A 12 -4.31 -10.81 -6.37
CA LEU A 12 -4.99 -10.64 -7.66
C LEU A 12 -4.88 -9.21 -8.20
N ALA A 13 -4.26 -8.30 -7.45
CA ALA A 13 -4.08 -6.92 -7.89
C ALA A 13 -3.17 -6.85 -9.12
N GLY A 14 -3.47 -5.92 -10.02
CA GLY A 14 -2.58 -5.56 -11.12
C GLY A 14 -1.48 -4.58 -10.71
N TYR A 15 -0.64 -4.19 -11.66
CA TYR A 15 0.32 -3.07 -11.51
C TYR A 15 -0.36 -1.70 -11.41
N PHE A 16 -1.64 -1.63 -11.81
CA PHE A 16 -2.48 -0.45 -11.70
C PHE A 16 -3.85 -0.88 -11.19
N VAL A 17 -4.37 -0.17 -10.19
CA VAL A 17 -5.65 -0.42 -9.54
C VAL A 17 -6.42 0.90 -9.54
N ALA A 18 -7.57 0.95 -10.20
CA ALA A 18 -8.35 2.18 -10.39
C ALA A 18 -7.51 3.39 -10.87
N GLY A 19 -6.55 3.15 -11.76
CA GLY A 19 -5.64 4.19 -12.28
C GLY A 19 -4.50 4.59 -11.33
N GLN A 20 -4.44 4.04 -10.11
CA GLN A 20 -3.31 4.23 -9.20
C GLN A 20 -2.24 3.17 -9.43
N ARG A 21 -0.98 3.58 -9.45
CA ARG A 21 0.16 2.68 -9.66
C ARG A 21 0.47 1.89 -8.39
N VAL A 22 0.46 0.57 -8.50
CA VAL A 22 0.90 -0.34 -7.45
C VAL A 22 2.40 -0.61 -7.64
N PRO A 23 3.24 -0.40 -6.62
CA PRO A 23 4.66 -0.73 -6.72
C PRO A 23 4.82 -2.24 -6.93
N SER A 24 5.78 -2.64 -7.75
CA SER A 24 6.12 -4.04 -7.94
C SER A 24 7.31 -4.43 -7.07
N VAL A 25 7.27 -5.66 -6.60
CA VAL A 25 8.34 -6.32 -5.85
C VAL A 25 8.82 -7.51 -6.66
N GLN A 26 10.11 -7.82 -6.58
CA GLN A 26 10.64 -9.06 -7.11
C GLN A 26 10.42 -10.13 -6.05
N ASP A 27 9.67 -11.16 -6.39
CA ASP A 27 9.49 -12.33 -5.54
C ASP A 27 10.79 -13.15 -5.47
N GLY A 28 10.91 -14.05 -4.49
CA GLY A 28 12.10 -14.89 -4.29
C GLY A 28 12.49 -15.74 -5.50
N ASP A 29 11.54 -15.97 -6.42
CA ASP A 29 11.73 -16.67 -7.69
C ASP A 29 12.25 -15.76 -8.83
N GLY A 30 12.50 -14.48 -8.57
CA GLY A 30 12.98 -13.50 -9.56
C GLY A 30 11.89 -12.87 -10.42
N ASN A 31 10.64 -13.32 -10.28
CA ASN A 31 9.47 -12.77 -10.96
C ASN A 31 9.06 -11.42 -10.36
N ARG A 32 8.67 -10.46 -11.20
CA ARG A 32 8.08 -9.20 -10.73
C ARG A 32 6.58 -9.40 -10.54
N ALA A 33 6.11 -9.15 -9.32
CA ALA A 33 4.70 -9.17 -8.96
C ALA A 33 4.30 -7.82 -8.34
N PRO A 34 3.04 -7.37 -8.49
CA PRO A 34 2.54 -6.22 -7.77
C PRO A 34 2.59 -6.47 -6.26
N LYS A 35 2.90 -5.41 -5.50
CA LYS A 35 3.05 -5.48 -4.06
C LYS A 35 1.68 -5.74 -3.42
N VAL A 36 1.52 -6.93 -2.85
CA VAL A 36 0.37 -7.28 -2.01
C VAL A 36 0.40 -6.48 -0.70
N GLY A 37 -0.77 -6.04 -0.24
CA GLY A 37 -0.94 -5.23 0.95
C GLY A 37 -0.60 -3.74 0.79
N HIS A 38 -0.41 -3.26 -0.45
CA HIS A 38 -0.21 -1.84 -0.71
C HIS A 38 -1.51 -1.07 -0.50
N VAL A 39 -1.44 0.04 0.25
CA VAL A 39 -2.62 0.83 0.61
C VAL A 39 -2.89 1.88 -0.46
N LEU A 40 -4.10 1.86 -0.99
CA LEU A 40 -4.63 2.81 -1.97
C LEU A 40 -5.80 3.56 -1.36
N TYR A 41 -5.94 4.84 -1.70
CA TYR A 41 -7.06 5.66 -1.28
C TYR A 41 -7.96 5.89 -2.48
N LEU A 42 -9.06 5.14 -2.51
CA LEU A 42 -9.99 5.07 -3.64
C LEU A 42 -11.37 5.52 -3.18
N THR A 43 -12.13 6.08 -4.11
CA THR A 43 -13.57 6.31 -3.91
C THR A 43 -14.33 4.99 -3.96
N GLU A 44 -15.56 4.96 -3.44
CA GLU A 44 -16.39 3.74 -3.51
C GLU A 44 -16.67 3.31 -4.95
N GLU A 45 -16.79 4.26 -5.89
CA GLU A 45 -16.99 3.96 -7.32
C GLU A 45 -15.76 3.31 -7.95
N GLU A 46 -14.57 3.83 -7.65
CA GLU A 46 -13.29 3.27 -8.10
C GLU A 46 -13.04 1.88 -7.50
N ALA A 47 -13.32 1.73 -6.20
CA ALA A 47 -13.10 0.48 -5.49
C ALA A 47 -14.09 -0.61 -5.88
N LYS A 48 -15.31 -0.26 -6.30
CA LYS A 48 -16.37 -1.24 -6.61
C LYS A 48 -15.94 -2.28 -7.65
N TYR A 49 -15.29 -1.84 -8.72
CA TYR A 49 -14.84 -2.74 -9.78
C TYR A 49 -13.65 -3.60 -9.33
N GLU A 50 -12.69 -3.00 -8.65
CA GLU A 50 -11.49 -3.69 -8.17
C GLU A 50 -11.82 -4.69 -7.04
N GLU A 51 -12.74 -4.36 -6.14
CA GLU A 51 -13.25 -5.23 -5.07
C GLU A 51 -14.01 -6.43 -5.67
N LEU A 52 -14.82 -6.21 -6.72
CA LEU A 52 -15.50 -7.29 -7.44
C LEU A 52 -14.53 -8.24 -8.16
N GLN A 53 -13.39 -7.74 -8.64
CA GLN A 53 -12.33 -8.57 -9.22
C GLN A 53 -11.48 -9.27 -8.13
N GLY A 54 -11.68 -8.94 -6.85
CA GLY A 54 -10.85 -9.41 -5.75
C GLY A 54 -9.44 -8.81 -5.77
N ALA A 55 -9.19 -7.75 -6.55
CA ALA A 55 -7.90 -7.06 -6.65
C ALA A 55 -7.59 -6.20 -5.41
N ILE A 56 -8.62 -5.78 -4.68
CA ILE A 56 -8.48 -5.01 -3.43
C ILE A 56 -9.44 -5.48 -2.35
N GLU A 57 -9.09 -5.18 -1.10
CA GLU A 57 -9.92 -5.38 0.08
C GLU A 57 -9.94 -4.13 0.97
N LYS A 58 -11.00 -3.96 1.77
CA LYS A 58 -11.11 -2.80 2.67
C LYS A 58 -10.02 -2.83 3.73
N ALA A 59 -9.29 -1.72 3.84
CA ALA A 59 -8.29 -1.53 4.88
C ALA A 59 -8.99 -0.98 6.14
N ASP A 60 -9.62 -1.87 6.92
CA ASP A 60 -10.41 -1.49 8.12
C ASP A 60 -9.58 -0.76 9.20
N ARG A 61 -8.25 -0.94 9.16
CA ARG A 61 -7.34 -0.08 9.92
C ARG A 61 -6.78 0.98 8.99
N PRO A 62 -6.88 2.29 9.33
CA PRO A 62 -5.95 3.25 8.79
C PRO A 62 -4.58 2.66 9.11
N VAL A 63 -3.86 2.26 8.06
CA VAL A 63 -2.46 1.94 8.22
C VAL A 63 -1.90 3.29 8.61
N VAL A 64 -1.75 3.49 9.92
CA VAL A 64 -0.87 4.49 10.51
C VAL A 64 0.35 4.34 9.64
N ALA A 65 0.58 5.34 8.77
CA ALA A 65 1.85 5.48 8.12
C ALA A 65 2.82 5.31 9.28
N ALA A 66 3.56 4.19 9.33
CA ALA A 66 4.59 4.02 10.35
C ALA A 66 5.31 5.36 10.32
N PRO A 67 5.28 6.14 11.41
CA PRO A 67 5.75 7.51 11.37
C PRO A 67 7.11 7.41 10.71
N LEU A 68 7.27 8.10 9.57
CA LEU A 68 8.57 8.26 8.95
C LEU A 68 9.44 8.77 10.07
N SER A 69 10.27 7.91 10.67
CA SER A 69 11.10 8.28 11.81
C SER A 69 11.83 9.55 11.42
N PRO A 70 11.56 10.70 12.04
CA PRO A 70 12.43 11.84 11.90
C PRO A 70 13.51 11.65 12.97
N GLY A 71 14.50 10.80 12.68
CA GLY A 71 15.71 10.69 13.48
C GLY A 71 16.81 10.27 12.52
N LYS A 72 17.57 11.17 11.88
CA LYS A 72 18.38 12.25 12.46
C LYS A 72 19.07 11.79 13.74
N GLY A 73 20.25 11.19 13.54
CA GLY A 73 21.34 11.12 14.51
C GLY A 73 21.02 10.53 15.87
N ALA A 74 21.14 9.20 16.00
CA ALA A 74 21.47 8.62 17.30
C ALA A 74 22.95 8.92 17.57
N SER A 75 23.18 9.98 18.34
CA SER A 75 24.42 10.33 18.99
C SER A 75 25.07 9.10 19.61
N LYS A 76 26.31 8.80 19.23
CA LYS A 76 27.19 7.98 20.08
C LYS A 76 27.54 8.83 21.31
N PRO A 77 27.31 8.37 22.56
CA PRO A 77 27.99 8.99 23.69
C PRO A 77 29.49 8.76 23.53
N VAL A 78 30.23 9.86 23.62
CA VAL A 78 31.67 9.86 23.89
C VAL A 78 31.87 9.26 25.27
N GLU A 79 32.59 8.14 25.35
CA GLU A 79 33.17 7.67 26.60
C GLU A 79 34.58 8.25 26.68
N ALA A 80 34.87 8.83 27.84
CA ALA A 80 36.13 9.50 28.19
C ALA A 80 37.13 8.50 28.78
#